data_AF-A0A957DPH3-F1
#
_entry.id   AF-A0A957DPH3-F1
#
_cell.length_a   1.000
_cell.length_b   1.000
_cell.length_c   1.000
_cell.angle_alpha   90.00
_cell.angle_beta   90.00
_cell.angle_gamma   90.00
#
_symmetry.space_group_name_H-M   'P 1'
#
loop_
_entity.id
_entity.type
_entity.pdbx_description
1 polymer ?
#
loop_
_entity_poly.entity_id
_entity_poly.type
_entity_poly.pdbx_seq_one_letter_code
_entity_poly.pdbx_strand_id
1 'polypeptide(L)'
;IHQQLIAAGFKPGRKLTVSHYRFGPLKKAVPTGLLVWLDSLAQWTGSWWQLSPSVFVDIAHSSAGETAVPNTFFACPHCQTPLPSPVEDRLVCPNAACQRQWQVSNNLYDFKEPV
;
A
#
# COMPACT_ATOMS: atom_id res chain seq x y z
N ILE A 1 -6.70 -5.94 14.20
CA ILE A 1 -6.16 -4.80 13.42
C ILE A 1 -5.83 -3.59 14.31
N HIS A 2 -6.78 -2.88 14.93
CA HIS A 2 -6.46 -1.66 15.69
C HIS A 2 -5.40 -1.85 16.80
N GLN A 3 -5.57 -2.86 17.67
CA GLN A 3 -4.59 -3.17 18.70
C GLN A 3 -3.23 -3.60 18.12
N GLN A 4 -3.22 -4.31 17.00
CA GLN A 4 -1.98 -4.73 16.31
C GLN A 4 -1.23 -3.53 15.72
N LEU A 5 -1.96 -2.56 15.16
CA LEU A 5 -1.37 -1.32 14.63
C LEU A 5 -0.73 -0.50 15.76
N ILE A 6 -1.42 -0.37 16.89
CA ILE A 6 -0.86 0.31 18.07
C ILE A 6 0.36 -0.43 18.59
N ALA A 7 0.30 -1.75 18.71
CA ALA A 7 1.43 -2.57 19.16
C ALA A 7 2.64 -2.44 18.22
N ALA A 8 2.42 -2.20 16.93
CA ALA A 8 3.47 -1.94 15.94
C ALA A 8 3.92 -0.47 15.86
N GLY A 9 3.48 0.40 16.78
CA GLY A 9 3.92 1.81 16.86
C GLY A 9 3.23 2.78 15.91
N PHE A 10 2.17 2.33 15.22
CA PHE A 10 1.35 3.19 14.39
C PHE A 10 0.28 3.93 15.20
N LYS A 11 -0.18 5.06 14.66
CA LYS A 11 -1.31 5.82 15.19
C LYS A 11 -2.52 5.67 14.26
N PRO A 12 -3.45 4.73 14.54
CA PRO A 12 -4.64 4.57 13.74
C PRO A 12 -5.55 5.80 13.88
N GLY A 13 -5.92 6.39 12.75
CA GLY A 13 -6.84 7.50 12.65
C GLY A 13 -8.24 7.04 12.29
N ARG A 14 -8.84 7.72 11.30
CA ARG A 14 -10.20 7.45 10.84
C ARG A 14 -10.30 6.06 10.19
N LYS A 15 -11.43 5.40 10.44
CA LYS A 15 -11.80 4.13 9.80
C LYS A 15 -13.02 4.33 8.91
N LEU A 16 -12.98 3.80 7.70
CA LEU A 16 -14.08 3.83 6.74
C LEU A 16 -14.46 2.40 6.38
N THR A 17 -15.73 2.05 6.53
CA THR A 17 -16.27 0.77 6.06
C THR A 17 -16.75 0.93 4.64
N VAL A 18 -16.38 0.02 3.73
CA VAL A 18 -16.77 0.11 2.32
C VAL A 18 -17.30 -1.23 1.82
N SER A 19 -17.96 -1.19 0.65
CA SER A 19 -18.48 -2.39 -0.02
C SER A 19 -19.66 -3.05 0.69
N HIS A 20 -20.49 -2.27 1.40
CA HIS A 20 -21.68 -2.80 2.09
C HIS A 20 -22.68 -3.42 1.11
N TYR A 21 -22.73 -2.89 -0.11
CA TYR A 21 -23.66 -3.32 -1.17
C TYR A 21 -22.98 -4.19 -2.24
N ARG A 22 -21.89 -4.88 -1.90
CA ARG A 22 -21.20 -5.81 -2.81
C ARG A 22 -21.94 -7.14 -2.93
N PHE A 23 -23.22 -7.06 -3.28
CA PHE A 23 -24.10 -8.22 -3.49
C PHE A 23 -24.62 -8.22 -4.93
N GLY A 24 -24.33 -9.30 -5.67
CA GLY A 24 -24.62 -9.41 -7.11
C GLY A 24 -26.09 -9.16 -7.48
N PRO A 25 -27.07 -9.75 -6.78
CA PRO A 25 -28.49 -9.53 -7.05
C PRO A 25 -28.95 -8.08 -6.86
N LEU A 26 -28.40 -7.38 -5.86
CA LEU A 26 -28.79 -6.00 -5.55
C LEU A 26 -28.44 -5.04 -6.70
N LYS A 27 -27.32 -5.27 -7.38
CA LYS A 27 -26.87 -4.46 -8.52
C LYS A 27 -27.77 -4.59 -9.76
N LYS A 28 -28.58 -5.65 -9.84
CA LYS A 28 -29.54 -5.84 -10.93
C LYS A 28 -30.85 -5.10 -10.67
N ALA A 29 -31.17 -4.83 -9.41
CA ALA A 29 -32.42 -4.19 -8.99
C ALA A 29 -32.28 -2.68 -8.72
N VAL A 30 -31.08 -2.23 -8.34
CA VAL A 30 -30.84 -0.84 -7.89
C VAL A 30 -29.80 -0.15 -8.78
N PRO A 31 -30.04 1.09 -9.23
CA PRO A 31 -29.05 1.86 -9.98
C PRO A 31 -27.74 2.04 -9.21
N THR A 32 -26.62 1.85 -9.90
CA THR A 32 -25.28 1.92 -9.30
C THR A 32 -25.03 3.23 -8.55
N GLY A 33 -25.49 4.37 -9.08
CA GLY A 33 -25.30 5.68 -8.43
C GLY A 33 -25.94 5.75 -7.04
N LEU A 34 -27.13 5.15 -6.86
CA LEU A 34 -27.80 5.10 -5.56
C LEU A 34 -27.03 4.20 -4.59
N LEU A 35 -26.53 3.05 -5.06
CA LEU A 35 -25.71 2.15 -4.23
C LEU A 35 -24.41 2.82 -3.78
N VAL A 36 -23.77 3.61 -4.65
CA VAL A 36 -22.57 4.38 -4.30
C VAL A 36 -22.89 5.47 -3.27
N TRP A 37 -24.00 6.17 -3.44
CA TRP A 37 -24.44 7.20 -2.49
C TRP A 37 -24.78 6.61 -1.11
N LEU A 38 -25.47 5.46 -1.06
CA LEU A 38 -25.74 4.76 0.18
C LEU A 38 -24.45 4.25 0.84
N ASP A 39 -23.50 3.72 0.05
CA ASP A 39 -22.21 3.26 0.59
C ASP A 39 -21.40 4.42 1.15
N SER A 40 -21.43 5.60 0.52
CA SER A 40 -20.73 6.79 1.01
C SER A 40 -21.29 7.34 2.32
N LEU A 41 -22.60 7.21 2.55
CA LEU A 41 -23.20 7.51 3.86
C LEU A 41 -22.79 6.46 4.90
N ALA A 42 -22.84 5.18 4.54
CA ALA A 42 -22.47 4.08 5.44
C ALA A 42 -20.99 4.14 5.87
N GLN A 43 -20.09 4.65 5.02
CA GLN A 43 -18.66 4.79 5.32
C GLN A 43 -18.35 5.49 6.64
N TRP A 44 -19.15 6.49 7.01
CA TRP A 44 -18.95 7.28 8.23
C TRP A 44 -19.32 6.50 9.50
N THR A 45 -20.07 5.41 9.37
CA THR A 45 -20.43 4.52 10.50
C THR A 45 -19.31 3.57 10.89
N GLY A 46 -18.18 3.55 10.16
CA GLY A 46 -17.07 2.62 10.39
C GLY A 46 -16.38 2.75 11.76
N SER A 47 -16.60 3.85 12.47
CA SER A 47 -16.17 4.01 13.86
C SER A 47 -17.05 3.26 14.86
N TRP A 48 -18.34 3.09 14.55
CA TRP A 48 -19.35 2.45 15.41
C TRP A 48 -19.57 0.98 15.07
N TRP A 49 -19.48 0.63 13.79
CA TRP A 49 -19.82 -0.71 13.33
C TRP A 49 -19.00 -1.09 12.09
N GLN A 50 -18.30 -2.23 12.14
CA GLN A 50 -17.42 -2.71 11.06
C GLN A 50 -18.02 -3.94 10.34
N LEU A 51 -19.33 -3.99 10.17
CA LEU A 51 -19.95 -5.03 9.31
C LEU A 51 -19.88 -4.64 7.84
N SER A 52 -18.66 -4.60 7.31
CA SER A 52 -18.42 -4.48 5.89
C SER A 52 -17.34 -5.47 5.42
N PRO A 53 -17.39 -5.93 4.16
CA PRO A 53 -16.38 -6.85 3.63
C PRO A 53 -14.98 -6.23 3.52
N SER A 54 -14.87 -4.90 3.55
CA SER A 54 -13.61 -4.18 3.39
C SER A 54 -13.60 -2.93 4.26
N VAL A 55 -12.45 -2.65 4.88
CA VAL A 55 -12.26 -1.52 5.81
C VAL A 55 -10.98 -0.78 5.44
N PHE A 56 -11.06 0.53 5.26
CA PHE A 56 -9.89 1.40 5.14
C PHE A 56 -9.58 2.02 6.50
N VAL A 57 -8.30 2.08 6.84
CA VAL A 57 -7.80 2.72 8.06
C VAL A 57 -6.77 3.74 7.65
N ASP A 58 -6.99 4.99 8.05
CA ASP A 58 -5.96 6.02 7.99
C ASP A 58 -4.91 5.72 9.06
N ILE A 59 -3.65 5.60 8.64
CA ILE A 59 -2.56 5.20 9.53
C ILE A 59 -1.46 6.24 9.42
N ALA A 60 -1.21 6.95 10.51
CA ALA A 60 -0.03 7.79 10.62
C ALA A 60 1.12 6.95 11.21
N HIS A 61 2.26 6.98 10.53
CA HIS A 61 3.52 6.59 11.16
C HIS A 61 3.88 7.67 12.19
N SER A 62 4.24 7.26 13.41
CA SER A 62 4.74 8.24 14.37
C SER A 62 6.05 8.83 13.83
N SER A 63 6.29 10.13 13.99
CA SER A 63 7.52 10.80 13.52
C SER A 63 8.81 10.29 14.18
N ALA A 64 8.73 9.21 14.96
CA ALA A 64 9.85 8.49 15.53
C ALA A 64 10.31 7.41 14.53
N GLY A 65 11.29 7.76 13.72
CA GLY A 65 12.02 6.82 12.89
C GLY A 65 13.35 7.45 12.51
N GLU A 66 14.43 6.67 12.58
CA GLU A 66 15.70 7.09 12.02
C GLU A 66 15.54 7.20 10.50
N THR A 67 16.04 8.30 9.92
CA THR A 67 16.12 8.39 8.46
C THR A 67 17.00 7.24 7.98
N ALA A 68 16.46 6.41 7.09
CA ALA A 68 17.23 5.32 6.51
C ALA A 68 18.52 5.88 5.88
N VAL A 69 19.62 5.13 6.02
CA VAL A 69 20.89 5.50 5.40
C VAL A 69 20.65 5.68 3.89
N PRO A 70 21.21 6.72 3.24
CA PRO A 70 21.09 6.87 1.81
C PRO A 70 21.51 5.59 1.09
N ASN A 71 20.81 5.24 0.00
CA ASN A 71 21.10 4.04 -0.80
C ASN A 71 20.87 2.69 -0.08
N THR A 72 20.13 2.66 1.03
CA THR A 72 19.73 1.38 1.66
C THR A 72 18.24 1.12 1.58
N PHE A 73 17.49 1.98 0.89
CA PHE A 73 16.03 1.87 0.80
C PHE A 73 15.60 0.70 -0.09
N PHE A 74 16.32 0.47 -1.20
CA PHE A 74 16.07 -0.63 -2.11
C PHE A 74 17.11 -1.74 -1.93
N ALA A 75 16.68 -2.98 -2.09
CA ALA A 75 17.54 -4.15 -2.13
C ALA A 75 17.23 -4.97 -3.38
N CYS A 76 18.24 -5.62 -3.94
CA CYS A 76 18.10 -6.47 -5.11
C CYS A 76 17.14 -7.63 -4.82
N PRO A 77 16.03 -7.79 -5.55
CA PRO A 77 15.09 -8.91 -5.36
C PRO A 77 15.74 -10.30 -5.42
N HIS A 78 16.87 -10.42 -6.11
CA HIS A 78 17.54 -11.70 -6.31
C HIS A 78 18.52 -12.07 -5.17
N CYS A 79 19.36 -11.13 -4.73
CA CYS A 79 20.44 -11.40 -3.78
C CYS A 79 20.40 -10.52 -2.52
N GLN A 80 19.35 -9.71 -2.35
CA GLN A 80 19.11 -8.83 -1.22
C GLN A 80 20.21 -7.78 -0.94
N THR A 81 21.18 -7.64 -1.86
CA THR A 81 22.20 -6.60 -1.75
C THR A 81 21.55 -5.22 -1.93
N PRO A 82 21.85 -4.24 -1.06
CA PRO A 82 21.36 -2.87 -1.21
C PRO A 82 21.66 -2.31 -2.60
N LEU A 83 20.66 -1.67 -3.21
CA LEU A 83 20.79 -1.04 -4.51
C LEU A 83 21.12 0.45 -4.35
N PRO A 84 22.15 0.95 -5.06
CA PRO A 84 22.48 2.37 -5.06
C PRO A 84 21.38 3.20 -5.75
N SER A 85 21.49 4.52 -5.72
CA SER A 85 20.67 5.39 -6.55
C SER A 85 20.73 4.99 -8.03
N PRO A 86 19.63 5.16 -8.78
CA PRO A 86 19.60 4.82 -10.20
C PRO A 86 20.55 5.70 -11.00
N VAL A 87 21.17 5.11 -12.01
CA VAL A 87 22.01 5.76 -13.02
C VAL A 87 21.39 5.46 -14.38
N GLU A 88 21.12 6.48 -15.18
CA GLU A 88 20.53 6.34 -16.53
C GLU A 88 19.29 5.43 -16.55
N ASP A 89 18.32 5.71 -15.65
CA ASP A 89 17.06 4.96 -15.58
C ASP A 89 17.23 3.46 -15.24
N ARG A 90 18.34 3.10 -14.58
CA ARG A 90 18.64 1.73 -14.17
C ARG A 90 19.22 1.64 -12.77
N LEU A 91 18.84 0.58 -12.05
CA LEU A 91 19.50 0.16 -10.81
C LEU A 91 20.36 -1.07 -11.09
N VAL A 92 21.68 -0.92 -11.00
CA VAL A 92 22.61 -2.03 -11.16
C VAL A 92 22.98 -2.60 -9.78
N CYS A 93 22.82 -3.91 -9.62
CA CYS A 93 23.20 -4.58 -8.39
C CYS A 93 24.74 -4.56 -8.21
N PRO A 94 25.28 -3.99 -7.12
CA PRO A 94 26.73 -3.84 -6.92
C PRO A 94 27.43 -5.17 -6.57
N ASN A 95 26.66 -6.21 -6.23
CA ASN A 95 27.19 -7.55 -6.00
C ASN A 95 27.75 -8.16 -7.30
N ALA A 96 29.05 -8.41 -7.32
CA ALA A 96 29.77 -8.99 -8.45
C ALA A 96 29.25 -10.36 -8.91
N ALA A 97 28.66 -11.15 -8.02
CA ALA A 97 28.05 -12.44 -8.37
C ALA A 97 26.63 -12.30 -8.96
N CYS A 98 25.97 -11.14 -8.81
CA CYS A 98 24.60 -10.93 -9.26
C CYS A 98 24.51 -10.03 -10.49
N GLN A 99 25.04 -8.81 -10.41
CA GLN A 99 25.09 -7.79 -11.47
C GLN A 99 23.79 -7.51 -12.25
N ARG A 100 22.64 -7.99 -11.76
CA ARG A 100 21.33 -7.76 -12.39
C ARG A 100 21.01 -6.27 -12.42
N GLN A 101 20.33 -5.84 -13.47
CA GLN A 101 19.86 -4.48 -13.63
C GLN A 101 18.34 -4.45 -13.53
N TRP A 102 17.80 -3.36 -12.99
CA TRP A 102 16.36 -3.15 -12.83
C TRP A 102 16.00 -1.82 -13.47
N GLN A 103 14.90 -1.79 -14.20
CA GLN A 103 14.48 -0.60 -14.93
C GLN A 103 13.84 0.41 -13.97
N VAL A 104 14.13 1.69 -14.19
CA VAL A 104 13.42 2.82 -13.59
C VAL A 104 12.81 3.62 -14.72
N SER A 105 11.49 3.77 -14.76
CA SER A 105 10.82 4.56 -15.79
C SER A 105 9.81 5.49 -15.14
N ASN A 106 9.92 6.80 -15.39
CA ASN A 106 9.01 7.80 -14.82
C ASN A 106 8.91 7.70 -13.27
N ASN A 107 10.05 7.50 -12.59
CA ASN A 107 10.13 7.25 -11.14
C ASN A 107 9.43 5.96 -10.65
N LEU A 108 9.06 5.05 -11.56
CA LEU A 108 8.56 3.73 -11.24
C LEU A 108 9.71 2.72 -11.35
N TYR A 109 9.98 2.06 -10.23
CA TYR A 109 11.02 1.02 -10.12
C TYR A 109 10.42 -0.34 -10.47
N ASP A 110 10.89 -0.95 -11.56
CA ASP A 110 10.44 -2.29 -11.97
C ASP A 110 11.40 -3.37 -11.46
N PHE A 111 10.92 -4.12 -10.46
CA PHE A 111 11.62 -5.24 -9.85
C PHE A 111 11.06 -6.61 -10.27
N LYS A 112 10.19 -6.65 -11.29
CA LYS A 112 9.58 -7.90 -11.76
C LYS A 112 10.56 -8.73 -12.59
N GLU A 113 11.20 -8.08 -13.56
CA GLU A 113 12.10 -8.73 -14.50
C GLU A 113 13.41 -7.94 -14.61
N PRO A 114 14.57 -8.60 -14.60
CA PRO A 114 15.84 -7.93 -14.82
C PRO A 114 15.99 -7.49 -16.28
N VAL A 115 16.68 -6.37 -16.50
CA VAL A 115 17.04 -5.82 -17.81
C VAL A 115 18.51 -5.97 -18.14
#